data_AF-A0A1B7X8C2-F1
#
_entry.id   AF-A0A1B7X8C2-F1
#
_cell.length_a   1.000
_cell.length_b   1.000
_cell.length_c   1.000
_cell.angle_alpha   90.00
_cell.angle_beta   90.00
_cell.angle_gamma   90.00
#
_symmetry.space_group_name_H-M   'P 1'
#
loop_
_entity.id
_entity.type
_entity.pdbx_description
1 polymer ?
#
loop_
_entity_poly.entity_id
_entity_poly.type
_entity_poly.pdbx_seq_one_letter_code
_entity_poly.pdbx_strand_id
1 'polypeptide(L)'
;MNMQDPRKKKKQLPKMKGQVGESRAKIIEKHYDWGLYVYKKANGKWFTDGNGSVLNIESMKGDILQISKLKEAAKYYGDEGDGTCVFVPGLTRISEEEYSEQKQRLSEGLIPSMNDLGAVQAAKDTIAKYGSDD
;
A
#
# COMPACT_ATOMS: atom_id res chain seq x y z
N MET A 1 32.88 -42.27 -8.81
CA MET A 1 31.48 -42.28 -8.33
C MET A 1 31.31 -41.09 -7.39
N ASN A 2 30.74 -39.98 -7.84
CA ASN A 2 30.50 -38.82 -6.97
C ASN A 2 29.06 -38.88 -6.47
N MET A 3 28.92 -39.40 -5.25
CA MET A 3 27.67 -39.49 -4.52
C MET A 3 27.24 -38.07 -4.12
N GLN A 4 26.17 -37.57 -4.73
CA GLN A 4 25.58 -36.28 -4.40
C GLN A 4 24.95 -36.35 -3.00
N ASP A 5 25.31 -35.39 -2.15
CA ASP A 5 24.85 -35.26 -0.77
C ASP A 5 23.31 -35.13 -0.68
N PRO A 6 22.60 -36.10 -0.09
CA PRO A 6 21.16 -36.09 -0.03
C PRO A 6 20.70 -35.28 1.19
N ARG A 7 20.12 -34.11 0.88
CA ARG A 7 19.20 -33.30 1.71
C ARG A 7 19.85 -32.13 2.47
N LYS A 8 20.22 -31.08 1.73
CA LYS A 8 20.00 -29.72 2.25
C LYS A 8 18.49 -29.57 2.49
N LYS A 9 18.04 -29.69 3.75
CA LYS A 9 16.66 -29.43 4.17
C LYS A 9 16.26 -28.05 3.64
N LYS A 10 15.43 -27.99 2.60
CA LYS A 10 14.87 -26.72 2.09
C LYS A 10 14.09 -26.09 3.24
N LYS A 11 14.49 -24.89 3.67
CA LYS A 11 13.75 -24.12 4.68
C LYS A 11 12.30 -23.97 4.21
N GLN A 12 11.35 -24.32 5.08
CA GLN A 12 9.92 -24.23 4.79
C GLN A 12 9.56 -22.73 4.68
N LEU A 13 9.05 -22.31 3.52
CA LEU A 13 8.65 -20.93 3.29
C LEU A 13 7.33 -20.63 4.04
N PRO A 14 7.12 -19.39 4.54
CA PRO A 14 5.87 -19.01 5.19
C PRO A 14 4.71 -19.21 4.22
N LYS A 15 3.71 -20.01 4.62
CA LYS A 15 2.52 -20.28 3.82
C LYS A 15 1.42 -19.27 4.12
N MET A 16 0.86 -18.65 3.09
CA MET A 16 -0.28 -17.74 3.25
C MET A 16 -1.59 -18.52 3.44
N LYS A 17 -2.55 -17.95 4.17
CA LYS A 17 -3.88 -18.53 4.35
C LYS A 17 -4.56 -18.68 2.98
N GLY A 18 -4.89 -19.91 2.58
CA GLY A 18 -5.49 -20.21 1.27
C GLY A 18 -4.49 -20.56 0.15
N GLN A 19 -3.20 -20.72 0.46
CA GLN A 19 -2.19 -21.07 -0.53
C GLN A 19 -2.40 -22.49 -1.08
N VAL A 20 -2.65 -22.58 -2.40
CA VAL A 20 -2.68 -23.85 -3.15
C VAL A 20 -1.26 -24.17 -3.62
N GLY A 21 -0.71 -25.31 -3.21
CA GLY A 21 0.61 -25.80 -3.65
C GLY A 21 1.83 -24.98 -3.17
N GLU A 22 2.95 -25.11 -3.91
CA GLU A 22 4.25 -24.47 -3.63
C GLU A 22 4.36 -23.03 -4.20
N SER A 23 3.25 -22.29 -4.22
CA SER A 23 3.23 -20.89 -4.64
C SER A 23 4.18 -20.05 -3.77
N ARG A 24 5.11 -19.33 -4.39
CA ARG A 24 6.07 -18.47 -3.69
C ARG A 24 5.54 -17.05 -3.65
N ALA A 25 5.27 -16.53 -2.46
CA ALA A 25 5.02 -15.11 -2.24
C ALA A 25 6.30 -14.43 -1.77
N LYS A 26 6.67 -13.30 -2.39
CA LYS A 26 7.70 -12.40 -1.88
C LYS A 26 7.00 -11.17 -1.33
N ILE A 27 7.01 -11.01 -0.01
CA ILE A 27 6.54 -9.79 0.64
C ILE A 27 7.69 -8.79 0.58
N ILE A 28 7.44 -7.62 -0.01
CA ILE A 28 8.36 -6.50 0.01
C ILE A 28 7.77 -5.49 0.98
N GLU A 29 8.35 -5.39 2.16
CA GLU A 29 7.96 -4.37 3.13
C GLU A 29 8.44 -3.00 2.64
N LYS A 30 7.52 -2.06 2.52
CA LYS A 30 7.82 -0.67 2.17
C LYS A 30 8.32 0.03 3.44
N HIS A 31 9.63 0.20 3.56
CA HIS A 31 10.26 0.92 4.69
C HIS A 31 10.46 2.41 4.38
N TYR A 32 9.43 3.08 3.85
CA TYR A 32 9.48 4.53 3.68
C TYR A 32 9.17 5.22 5.00
N ASP A 33 10.02 6.18 5.39
CA ASP A 33 9.78 7.02 6.54
C ASP A 33 8.71 8.09 6.25
N TRP A 34 8.46 8.40 4.98
CA TRP A 34 7.39 9.29 4.55
C TRP A 34 6.12 8.51 4.18
N GLY A 35 4.96 9.13 4.34
CA GLY A 35 3.69 8.55 3.97
C GLY A 35 2.49 9.34 4.49
N LEU A 36 1.43 8.60 4.80
CA LEU A 36 0.15 9.18 5.20
C LEU A 36 -0.31 8.60 6.54
N TYR A 37 -0.64 9.48 7.48
CA TYR A 37 -1.42 9.09 8.65
C TYR A 37 -2.90 9.12 8.31
N VAL A 38 -3.61 8.03 8.61
CA VAL A 38 -5.03 7.86 8.35
C VAL A 38 -5.76 7.62 9.67
N TYR A 39 -6.88 8.30 9.90
CA TYR A 39 -7.62 8.17 11.15
C TYR A 39 -8.60 6.99 11.11
N LYS A 40 -8.48 6.10 12.10
CA LYS A 40 -9.34 4.95 12.31
C LYS A 40 -10.12 5.12 13.61
N LYS A 41 -11.43 5.19 13.53
CA LYS A 41 -12.33 5.33 14.68
C LYS A 41 -12.18 4.15 15.65
N ALA A 42 -12.58 4.32 16.91
CA ALA A 42 -12.52 3.24 17.90
C ALA A 42 -13.34 2.00 17.51
N ASN A 43 -14.41 2.17 16.74
CA ASN A 43 -15.19 1.05 16.16
C ASN A 43 -14.45 0.25 15.07
N GLY A 44 -13.20 0.62 14.75
CA GLY A 44 -12.36 -0.06 13.78
C GLY A 44 -12.61 0.33 12.31
N LYS A 45 -13.53 1.25 12.02
CA LYS A 45 -13.76 1.78 10.67
C LYS A 45 -12.91 3.02 10.42
N TRP A 46 -12.62 3.27 9.14
CA TRP A 46 -11.98 4.52 8.71
C TRP A 46 -12.91 5.70 8.95
N PHE A 47 -12.37 6.84 9.35
CA PHE A 47 -13.15 8.07 9.42
C PHE A 47 -13.24 8.66 8.02
N THR A 48 -14.42 8.55 7.42
CA THR A 48 -14.69 9.05 6.07
C THR A 48 -15.67 10.22 6.07
N ASP A 49 -15.65 10.99 4.98
CA ASP A 49 -16.59 12.07 4.69
C ASP A 49 -17.95 11.60 4.12
N GLY A 50 -18.07 10.31 3.80
CA GLY A 50 -19.26 9.71 3.18
C GLY A 50 -19.16 9.54 1.66
N ASN A 51 -18.24 10.25 0.99
CA ASN A 51 -17.95 10.13 -0.43
C ASN A 51 -16.75 9.22 -0.72
N GLY A 52 -16.16 8.64 0.33
CA GLY A 52 -15.04 7.70 0.24
C GLY A 52 -13.68 8.32 0.56
N SER A 53 -13.62 9.64 0.81
CA SER A 53 -12.39 10.27 1.27
C SER A 53 -12.19 10.00 2.77
N VAL A 54 -11.00 9.53 3.12
CA VAL A 54 -10.66 9.23 4.52
C VAL A 54 -9.95 10.42 5.14
N LEU A 55 -10.27 10.78 6.39
CA LEU A 55 -9.55 11.78 7.15
C LEU A 55 -8.10 11.34 7.36
N ASN A 56 -7.16 12.15 6.87
CA ASN A 56 -5.76 11.79 6.81
C ASN A 56 -4.86 13.03 6.90
N ILE A 57 -3.55 12.84 7.08
CA ILE A 57 -2.52 13.89 7.02
C ILE A 57 -1.19 13.34 6.49
N GLU A 58 -0.56 14.06 5.57
CA GLU A 58 0.79 13.72 5.07
C GLU A 58 1.84 14.03 6.13
N SER A 59 2.78 13.08 6.32
CA SER A 59 3.74 13.18 7.41
C SER A 59 4.86 12.14 7.30
N MET A 60 5.81 12.25 8.23
CA MET A 60 6.83 11.25 8.51
C MET A 60 6.37 10.31 9.62
N LYS A 61 6.83 9.07 9.59
CA LYS A 61 6.56 8.08 10.62
C LYS A 61 7.05 8.58 11.99
N GLY A 62 6.15 8.61 12.96
CA GLY A 62 6.43 9.00 14.34
C GLY A 62 6.30 10.50 14.61
N ASP A 63 5.84 11.31 13.66
CA ASP A 63 5.60 12.73 13.89
C ASP A 63 4.41 12.95 14.82
N ILE A 64 4.72 13.22 16.09
CA ILE A 64 3.75 13.41 17.17
C ILE A 64 2.85 14.62 16.91
N LEU A 65 3.38 15.69 16.30
CA LEU A 65 2.61 16.91 16.05
C LEU A 65 1.53 16.66 14.99
N GLN A 66 1.87 15.98 13.90
CA GLN A 66 0.91 15.64 12.85
C GLN A 66 -0.14 14.65 13.35
N ILE A 67 0.26 13.69 14.19
CA ILE A 67 -0.68 12.78 14.87
C ILE A 67 -1.65 13.56 15.78
N SER A 68 -1.17 14.52 16.57
CA SER A 68 -2.03 15.35 17.43
C SER A 68 -3.04 16.15 16.61
N LYS A 69 -2.57 16.83 15.56
CA LYS A 69 -3.43 17.60 14.65
C LYS A 69 -4.51 16.73 14.01
N LEU A 70 -4.16 15.50 13.60
CA LEU A 70 -5.13 14.57 13.02
C LEU A 70 -6.19 14.14 14.04
N LYS A 71 -5.80 13.89 15.29
CA LYS A 71 -6.75 13.59 16.38
C LYS A 71 -7.65 14.78 16.70
N GLU A 72 -7.10 15.98 16.75
CA GLU A 72 -7.86 17.22 16.96
C GLU A 72 -8.86 17.47 15.84
N ALA A 73 -8.46 17.25 14.58
CA ALA A 73 -9.35 17.31 13.43
C ALA A 73 -10.48 16.28 13.54
N ALA A 74 -10.18 15.03 13.92
CA ALA A 74 -11.21 14.01 14.12
C ALA A 74 -12.25 14.44 15.18
N LYS A 75 -11.79 15.02 16.30
CA LYS A 75 -12.67 15.59 17.33
C LYS A 75 -13.54 16.73 16.81
N TYR A 76 -12.92 17.65 16.07
CA TYR A 76 -13.62 18.77 15.47
C TYR A 76 -14.74 18.32 14.51
N TYR A 77 -14.50 17.25 13.74
CA TYR A 77 -15.49 16.68 12.82
C TYR A 77 -16.47 15.69 13.46
N GLY A 78 -16.50 15.59 14.80
CA GLY A 78 -17.56 14.88 15.54
C GLY A 78 -17.24 13.45 15.96
N ASP A 79 -15.96 13.05 16.01
CA ASP A 79 -15.53 11.81 16.67
C ASP A 79 -15.12 12.08 18.12
N GLU A 80 -15.22 11.08 18.99
CA GLU A 80 -14.87 11.22 20.41
C GLU A 80 -13.34 11.39 20.60
N GLY A 81 -12.55 11.08 19.57
CA GLY A 81 -11.10 11.24 19.56
C GLY A 81 -10.34 10.09 20.23
N ASP A 82 -11.04 8.99 20.52
CA ASP A 82 -10.52 7.74 21.08
C ASP A 82 -9.99 6.78 19.99
N GLY A 83 -10.14 7.13 18.72
CA GLY A 83 -9.55 6.43 17.59
C GLY A 83 -8.02 6.50 17.52
N THR A 84 -7.50 5.86 16.47
CA THR A 84 -6.06 5.63 16.25
C THR A 84 -5.61 6.23 14.92
N CYS A 85 -4.40 6.79 14.92
CA CYS A 85 -3.74 7.28 13.71
C CYS A 85 -2.83 6.18 13.16
N VAL A 86 -3.18 5.64 12.00
CA VAL A 86 -2.44 4.55 11.35
C VAL A 86 -1.53 5.12 10.29
N PHE A 87 -0.23 4.83 10.37
CA PHE A 87 0.73 5.24 9.35
C PHE A 87 0.75 4.28 8.17
N VAL A 88 0.60 4.80 6.96
CA VAL A 88 0.71 4.05 5.70
C VAL A 88 1.94 4.56 4.94
N PRO A 89 3.01 3.75 4.83
CA PRO A 89 4.27 4.19 4.23
C PRO A 89 4.13 4.34 2.72
N GLY A 90 4.72 5.38 2.17
CA GLY A 90 4.82 5.58 0.73
C GLY A 90 3.50 5.96 0.04
N LEU A 91 2.46 6.33 0.80
CA LEU A 91 1.17 6.76 0.27
C LEU A 91 1.11 8.29 0.22
N THR A 92 0.63 8.84 -0.88
CA THR A 92 0.37 10.28 -1.08
C THR A 92 -1.12 10.52 -1.30
N ARG A 93 -1.57 11.75 -1.10
CA ARG A 93 -2.91 12.16 -1.52
C ARG A 93 -3.00 12.25 -3.03
N ILE A 94 -4.24 12.18 -3.52
CA ILE A 94 -4.61 12.49 -4.89
C ILE A 94 -5.88 13.34 -4.87
N SER A 95 -6.07 14.15 -5.91
CA SER A 95 -7.32 14.88 -6.14
C SER A 95 -8.40 13.96 -6.70
N GLU A 96 -9.65 14.43 -6.72
CA GLU A 96 -10.76 13.71 -7.35
C GLU A 96 -10.60 13.57 -8.88
N GLU A 97 -9.96 14.55 -9.51
CA GLU A 97 -9.61 14.54 -10.93
C GLU A 97 -8.57 13.46 -11.20
N GLU A 98 -7.47 13.46 -10.45
CA GLU A 98 -6.43 12.42 -10.54
C GLU A 98 -7.02 11.02 -10.29
N TYR A 99 -7.92 10.88 -9.32
CA TYR A 99 -8.61 9.62 -9.07
C TYR A 99 -9.46 9.17 -10.26
N SER A 100 -10.14 10.10 -10.94
CA SER A 100 -10.97 9.80 -12.10
C SER A 100 -10.12 9.37 -13.29
N GLU A 101 -9.02 10.08 -13.56
CA GLU A 101 -8.05 9.72 -14.59
C GLU A 101 -7.40 8.36 -14.31
N GLN A 102 -6.98 8.10 -13.07
CA GLN A 102 -6.38 6.82 -12.68
C GLN A 102 -7.35 5.66 -12.89
N LYS A 103 -8.65 5.85 -12.57
CA LYS A 103 -9.68 4.83 -12.85
C LYS A 103 -9.88 4.60 -14.34
N GLN A 104 -9.90 5.67 -15.14
CA GLN A 104 -10.02 5.55 -16.60
C GLN A 104 -8.82 4.78 -17.18
N ARG A 105 -7.60 5.17 -16.82
CA ARG A 105 -6.37 4.50 -17.27
C ARG A 105 -6.37 3.02 -16.91
N LEU A 106 -6.78 2.69 -15.68
CA LEU A 106 -6.92 1.30 -15.25
C LEU A 106 -7.91 0.53 -16.15
N SER A 107 -9.04 1.14 -16.51
CA SER A 107 -10.05 0.53 -17.38
C SER A 107 -9.55 0.33 -18.82
N GLU A 108 -8.62 1.18 -19.27
CA GLU A 108 -7.95 1.09 -20.57
C GLU A 108 -6.76 0.11 -20.55
N GLY A 109 -6.48 -0.55 -19.42
CA GLY A 109 -5.34 -1.46 -19.27
C GLY A 109 -3.99 -0.76 -19.10
N LEU A 110 -3.98 0.56 -18.90
CA LEU A 110 -2.80 1.36 -18.68
C LEU A 110 -2.40 1.36 -17.19
N ILE A 111 -1.14 1.72 -16.93
CA ILE A 111 -0.68 1.98 -15.56
C ILE A 111 -1.48 3.17 -15.00
N PRO A 112 -2.24 2.99 -13.90
CA PRO A 112 -3.12 4.04 -13.37
C PRO A 112 -2.35 5.30 -13.00
N SER A 113 -1.23 5.16 -12.27
CA SER A 113 -0.38 6.27 -11.85
C SER A 113 1.08 5.99 -12.20
N MET A 114 1.73 6.95 -12.87
CA MET A 114 3.16 6.88 -13.18
C MET A 114 4.06 7.07 -11.94
N ASN A 115 3.47 7.56 -10.84
CA ASN A 115 4.17 7.70 -9.56
C ASN A 115 4.22 6.36 -8.79
N ASP A 116 3.46 5.34 -9.22
CA ASP A 116 3.65 3.97 -8.74
C ASP A 116 4.87 3.34 -9.43
N LEU A 117 6.05 3.68 -8.92
CA LEU A 117 7.33 3.19 -9.43
C LEU A 117 7.41 1.65 -9.48
N GLY A 118 6.67 0.96 -8.60
CA GLY A 118 6.59 -0.50 -8.61
C GLY A 118 5.85 -1.01 -9.85
N ALA A 119 4.71 -0.41 -10.18
CA ALA A 119 3.96 -0.73 -11.39
C ALA A 119 4.74 -0.36 -12.67
N VAL A 120 5.39 0.81 -12.68
CA VAL A 120 6.22 1.25 -13.81
C VAL A 120 7.41 0.32 -14.02
N GLN A 121 8.10 -0.09 -12.95
CA GLN A 121 9.21 -1.03 -13.07
C GLN A 121 8.74 -2.41 -13.55
N ALA A 122 7.62 -2.91 -13.04
CA ALA A 122 7.06 -4.18 -13.48
C ALA A 122 6.69 -4.17 -14.98
N ALA A 123 6.14 -3.06 -15.47
CA ALA A 123 5.87 -2.89 -16.90
C ALA A 123 7.16 -2.87 -17.73
N LYS A 124 8.18 -2.13 -17.30
CA LYS A 124 9.51 -2.11 -17.94
C LYS A 124 10.14 -3.50 -17.99
N ASP A 125 10.11 -4.24 -16.88
CA ASP A 125 10.67 -5.59 -16.80
C ASP A 125 9.93 -6.57 -17.72
N THR A 126 8.60 -6.42 -17.84
CA THR A 126 7.77 -7.23 -18.74
C THR A 126 8.15 -6.98 -20.20
N ILE A 127 8.27 -5.71 -20.61
CA ILE A 127 8.70 -5.33 -21.96
C ILE A 127 10.11 -5.84 -22.23
N ALA A 128 11.05 -5.68 -21.31
CA ALA A 128 12.42 -6.17 -21.47
C ALA A 128 12.49 -7.70 -21.64
N LYS A 129 11.55 -8.45 -21.03
CA LYS A 129 11.53 -9.91 -21.08
C LYS A 129 10.82 -10.47 -22.31
N TYR A 130 9.71 -9.87 -22.72
CA TYR A 130 8.84 -10.43 -23.76
C TYR A 130 8.79 -9.60 -25.05
N GLY A 131 9.40 -8.40 -25.05
CA GLY A 131 9.27 -7.43 -26.13
C GLY A 131 8.02 -6.55 -25.99
N SER A 132 7.91 -5.55 -26.86
CA SER A 132 6.66 -4.86 -27.18
C SER A 132 6.04 -5.50 -28.43
N ASP A 133 4.72 -5.43 -28.57
CA ASP A 133 4.03 -5.77 -29.83
C ASP A 133 4.19 -4.68 -30.91
N ASP A 134 4.90 -3.59 -30.61
CA ASP A 134 5.32 -2.52 -31.53
C ASP A 134 6.67 -2.83 -32.20
#